data_AF-A0A1M2VXH0-F1
#
_entry.id   AF-A0A1M2VXH0-F1
#
_cell.length_a   1.000
_cell.length_b   1.000
_cell.length_c   1.000
_cell.angle_alpha   90.00
_cell.angle_beta   90.00
_cell.angle_gamma   90.00
#
_symmetry.space_group_name_H-M   'P 1'
#
loop_
_entity.id
_entity.type
_entity.pdbx_description
1 polymer ?
#
loop_
_entity_poly.entity_id
_entity_poly.type
_entity_poly.pdbx_seq_one_letter_code
_entity_poly.pdbx_strand_id
1 'polypeptide(L)'
;MSLYKYSTPSSTRDPYFMDSDASQSPLISSLYTFSFQCAHCLKIDWELPKDAKLKRCAGCTAVMYCSKNCQKAAWPAHKQMCRSAQSRDHFAGYEAPLALLNDVDRWVNEIHSYALIALANAVVHLSGGIAANFASPRIIIFRLVPVKDFPNPALAFQLRPETPEVVDEDDCRDLFADWDTLETACQVQAAMRADSGPTSTYVGSLPALFHVSDAHLVAYHPLPIYAPQSLGRGPLDDFTRGLLLDVVAMCIETMNVGIVLRKSADESQPEPDMGMLFLQKKKWAWVKRDNGWEGIRSPSSNASKRGLDLDAFWALLYQLCDGTRDVPGYSSKC
;
A
#
# COMPACT_ATOMS: atom_id res chain seq x y z
N MET A 1 -54.60 27.50 0.14
CA MET A 1 -53.76 27.36 -1.06
C MET A 1 -52.37 26.94 -0.60
N SER A 2 -52.17 25.64 -0.37
CA SER A 2 -51.54 24.66 -1.30
C SER A 2 -50.02 24.62 -1.05
N LEU A 3 -49.49 23.76 -0.17
CA LEU A 3 -49.31 22.29 -0.25
C LEU A 3 -48.19 21.83 -1.22
N TYR A 4 -47.16 21.19 -0.63
CA TYR A 4 -46.24 20.15 -1.16
C TYR A 4 -45.25 20.56 -2.29
N LYS A 5 -43.97 20.12 -2.37
CA LYS A 5 -43.29 18.88 -1.95
C LYS A 5 -41.79 19.14 -1.66
N TYR A 6 -41.26 18.49 -0.63
CA TYR A 6 -39.84 18.15 -0.55
C TYR A 6 -39.56 17.02 -1.55
N SER A 7 -38.57 17.21 -2.44
CA SER A 7 -37.99 16.15 -3.27
C SER A 7 -36.69 15.69 -2.63
N THR A 8 -36.66 14.43 -2.22
CA THR A 8 -35.44 13.70 -1.82
C THR A 8 -34.54 13.45 -3.03
N PRO A 9 -33.22 13.68 -2.96
CA PRO A 9 -32.31 13.08 -3.92
C PRO A 9 -32.18 11.58 -3.62
N SER A 10 -32.38 10.80 -4.67
CA SER A 10 -32.22 9.36 -4.73
C SER A 10 -30.84 8.92 -4.25
N SER A 11 -30.85 7.98 -3.30
CA SER A 11 -29.72 7.15 -2.90
C SER A 11 -29.15 6.40 -4.12
N THR A 12 -28.07 6.90 -4.69
CA THR A 12 -27.09 6.10 -5.44
C THR A 12 -25.94 5.81 -4.49
N ARG A 13 -25.87 4.56 -4.02
CA ARG A 13 -24.81 4.07 -3.14
C ARG A 13 -23.48 4.12 -3.90
N ASP A 14 -22.51 4.79 -3.30
CA ASP A 14 -21.11 4.81 -3.74
C ASP A 14 -20.49 3.43 -3.44
N PRO A 15 -19.95 2.71 -4.45
CA PRO A 15 -19.38 1.37 -4.27
C PRO A 15 -18.10 1.34 -3.40
N TYR A 16 -17.59 2.48 -2.94
CA TYR A 16 -16.41 2.56 -2.07
C TYR A 16 -16.71 2.98 -0.62
N PHE A 17 -17.98 3.20 -0.26
CA PHE A 17 -18.35 3.42 1.14
C PHE A 17 -18.55 2.07 1.83
N MET A 18 -17.53 1.57 2.53
CA MET A 18 -17.69 0.42 3.41
C MET A 18 -18.62 0.79 4.56
N ASP A 19 -19.84 0.25 4.54
CA ASP A 19 -20.76 0.25 5.68
C ASP A 19 -20.03 -0.34 6.90
N SER A 20 -20.10 0.38 8.02
CA SER A 20 -19.41 0.07 9.29
C SER A 20 -19.95 -1.17 10.02
N ASP A 21 -20.57 -2.11 9.31
CA ASP A 21 -21.22 -3.30 9.86
C ASP A 21 -20.71 -4.64 9.27
N ALA A 22 -19.67 -4.62 8.43
CA ALA A 22 -19.03 -5.83 7.89
C ALA A 22 -18.23 -6.66 8.92
N SER A 23 -18.44 -6.43 10.22
CA SER A 23 -17.78 -7.16 11.32
C SER A 23 -18.34 -8.57 11.57
N GLN A 24 -19.28 -9.06 10.74
CA GLN A 24 -19.99 -10.32 10.99
C GLN A 24 -19.86 -11.39 9.89
N SER A 25 -18.92 -11.27 8.94
CA SER A 25 -18.59 -12.39 8.05
C SER A 25 -17.58 -13.34 8.71
N PRO A 26 -17.94 -14.62 8.99
CA PRO A 26 -17.04 -15.57 9.64
C PRO A 26 -15.80 -15.92 8.80
N LEU A 27 -15.82 -15.64 7.49
CA LEU A 27 -14.68 -15.89 6.59
C LEU A 27 -13.68 -14.72 6.57
N ILE A 28 -14.12 -13.48 6.78
CA ILE A 28 -13.23 -12.30 6.87
C ILE A 28 -12.46 -12.30 8.21
N SER A 29 -13.10 -12.75 9.28
CA SER A 29 -12.43 -12.98 10.58
C SER A 29 -11.27 -13.97 10.46
N SER A 30 -11.39 -15.02 9.62
CA SER A 30 -10.35 -16.03 9.45
C SER A 30 -9.10 -15.54 8.70
N LEU A 31 -9.21 -14.53 7.83
CA LEU A 31 -8.11 -14.07 6.98
C LEU A 31 -7.36 -12.87 7.60
N TYR A 32 -7.95 -12.20 8.59
CA TYR A 32 -7.35 -11.10 9.34
C TYR A 32 -7.00 -11.44 10.79
N THR A 33 -7.13 -12.70 11.20
CA THR A 33 -6.58 -13.10 12.49
C THR A 33 -5.12 -13.46 12.28
N PHE A 34 -4.23 -12.46 12.34
CA PHE A 34 -2.89 -12.68 12.89
C PHE A 34 -3.13 -13.43 14.20
N SER A 35 -3.01 -14.75 14.14
CA SER A 35 -3.37 -15.59 15.26
C SER A 35 -2.30 -15.36 16.30
N PHE A 36 -2.62 -14.48 17.22
CA PHE A 36 -1.84 -14.27 18.43
C PHE A 36 -1.72 -15.65 19.06
N GLN A 37 -0.50 -16.20 19.02
CA GLN A 37 -0.17 -17.52 19.54
C GLN A 37 0.91 -17.41 20.60
N CYS A 38 0.93 -18.39 21.52
CA CYS A 38 1.97 -18.48 22.51
C CYS A 38 3.31 -18.74 21.82
N ALA A 39 4.29 -17.85 21.99
CA ALA A 39 5.62 -17.98 21.37
C ALA A 39 6.47 -19.14 21.93
N HIS A 40 5.92 -19.96 22.84
CA HIS A 40 6.57 -21.18 23.33
C HIS A 40 5.84 -22.45 22.90
N CYS A 41 4.52 -22.52 23.13
CA CYS A 41 3.73 -23.74 22.88
C CYS A 41 2.78 -23.63 21.69
N LEU A 42 2.83 -22.51 20.97
CA LEU A 42 2.07 -22.22 19.75
C LEU A 42 0.55 -22.21 19.91
N LYS A 43 0.04 -22.38 21.14
CA LYS A 43 -1.39 -22.29 21.42
C LYS A 43 -1.94 -20.89 21.16
N ILE A 44 -3.05 -20.84 20.45
CA ILE A 44 -3.83 -19.64 20.18
C ILE A 44 -4.95 -19.45 21.23
N ASP A 45 -5.57 -18.27 21.28
CA ASP A 45 -6.50 -17.90 22.35
C ASP A 45 -7.69 -18.88 22.53
N TRP A 46 -8.22 -19.48 21.45
CA TRP A 46 -9.34 -20.44 21.55
C TRP A 46 -8.95 -21.85 22.02
N GLU A 47 -7.65 -22.13 22.11
CA GLU A 47 -7.11 -23.39 22.67
C GLU A 47 -6.74 -23.26 24.16
N LEU A 48 -6.91 -22.07 24.74
CA LEU A 48 -6.69 -21.82 26.15
C LEU A 48 -7.94 -22.14 26.98
N PRO A 49 -7.78 -22.44 28.29
CA PRO A 49 -8.92 -22.54 29.21
C PRO A 49 -9.83 -21.31 29.11
N LYS A 50 -11.13 -21.49 29.38
CA LYS A 50 -12.20 -20.49 29.16
C LYS A 50 -11.96 -19.09 29.75
N ASP A 51 -11.09 -18.99 30.75
CA ASP A 51 -10.71 -17.74 31.45
C ASP A 51 -9.26 -17.28 31.22
N ALA A 52 -8.52 -17.98 30.35
CA ALA A 52 -7.13 -17.68 30.04
C ALA A 52 -7.01 -16.99 28.68
N LYS A 53 -6.22 -15.93 28.64
CA LYS A 53 -5.86 -15.20 27.42
C LYS A 53 -4.35 -15.11 27.31
N LEU A 54 -3.86 -15.00 26.08
CA LEU A 54 -2.47 -14.68 25.83
C LEU A 54 -2.08 -13.35 26.48
N LYS A 55 -0.90 -13.32 27.10
CA LYS A 55 -0.34 -12.15 27.77
C LYS A 55 0.90 -11.69 27.05
N ARG A 56 0.98 -10.40 26.76
CA ARG A 56 2.16 -9.78 26.16
C ARG A 56 3.34 -9.82 27.13
N CYS A 57 4.55 -9.98 26.60
CA CYS A 57 5.77 -9.78 27.37
C CYS A 57 5.82 -8.33 27.87
N ALA A 58 5.97 -8.13 29.18
CA ALA A 58 6.02 -6.79 29.78
C ALA A 58 7.26 -5.97 29.36
N GLY A 59 8.30 -6.61 28.83
CA GLY A 59 9.50 -5.94 28.32
C GLY A 59 9.29 -5.37 26.91
N CYS A 60 9.09 -6.24 25.91
CA CYS A 60 9.03 -5.82 24.52
C CYS A 60 7.62 -5.61 23.96
N THR A 61 6.57 -6.08 24.64
CA THR A 61 5.16 -6.09 24.20
C THR A 61 4.83 -6.82 22.88
N ALA A 62 5.86 -7.30 22.16
CA ALA A 62 5.77 -7.89 20.83
C ALA A 62 5.34 -9.37 20.82
N VAL A 63 5.87 -10.18 21.74
CA VAL A 63 5.54 -11.61 21.83
C VAL A 63 4.54 -11.88 22.95
N MET A 64 3.75 -12.94 22.79
CA MET A 64 2.74 -13.35 23.75
C MET A 64 2.98 -14.75 24.29
N TYR A 65 2.51 -14.98 25.51
CA TYR A 65 2.59 -16.26 26.20
C TYR A 65 1.28 -16.55 26.93
N CYS A 66 0.86 -17.81 26.93
CA CYS A 66 -0.32 -18.22 27.70
C CYS A 66 -0.07 -18.27 29.20
N SER A 67 1.20 -18.32 29.64
CA SER A 67 1.58 -18.39 31.05
C SER A 67 2.98 -17.85 31.31
N LYS A 68 3.25 -17.50 32.57
CA LYS A 68 4.61 -17.15 33.05
C LYS A 68 5.60 -18.31 32.84
N ASN A 69 5.13 -19.56 32.87
CA ASN A 69 5.99 -20.73 32.65
C ASN A 69 6.43 -20.80 31.18
N CYS A 70 5.52 -20.59 30.24
CA CYS A 70 5.86 -20.49 28.82
C CYS A 70 6.81 -19.32 28.52
N GLN A 71 6.60 -18.17 29.16
CA GLN A 71 7.53 -17.04 29.04
C GLN A 71 8.94 -17.38 29.56
N LYS A 72 9.05 -18.03 30.73
CA LYS A 72 10.34 -18.46 31.29
C LYS A 72 11.03 -19.51 30.42
N ALA A 73 10.28 -20.47 29.87
CA ALA A 73 10.81 -21.52 29.02
C ALA A 73 11.33 -20.96 27.67
N ALA A 74 10.63 -19.99 27.09
CA ALA A 74 11.10 -19.30 25.88
C ALA A 74 12.17 -18.23 26.16
N TRP A 75 12.46 -17.90 27.42
CA TRP A 75 13.34 -16.78 27.78
C TRP A 75 14.75 -16.89 27.18
N PRO A 76 15.44 -18.05 27.15
CA PRO A 76 16.78 -18.13 26.58
C PRO A 76 16.85 -17.66 25.12
N ALA A 77 15.86 -18.04 24.29
CA ALA A 77 15.76 -17.62 22.89
C ALA A 77 15.21 -16.19 22.75
N HIS A 78 14.26 -15.81 23.60
CA HIS A 78 13.59 -14.50 23.54
C HIS A 78 14.46 -13.34 24.06
N LYS A 79 15.34 -13.59 25.03
CA LYS A 79 16.04 -12.57 25.85
C LYS A 79 16.76 -11.52 25.02
N GLN A 80 17.45 -11.92 23.96
CA GLN A 80 18.21 -10.99 23.11
C GLN A 80 17.26 -10.04 22.38
N MET A 81 16.29 -10.60 21.64
CA MET A 81 15.24 -9.81 20.97
C MET A 81 14.45 -8.93 21.95
N CYS A 82 14.14 -9.44 23.14
CA CYS A 82 13.44 -8.72 24.19
C CYS A 82 14.19 -7.46 24.64
N ARG A 83 15.51 -7.55 24.77
CA ARG A 83 16.36 -6.44 25.20
C ARG A 83 16.53 -5.40 24.09
N SER A 84 16.66 -5.84 22.84
CA SER A 84 16.74 -4.94 21.69
C SER A 84 15.45 -4.13 21.52
N ALA A 85 14.30 -4.80 21.59
CA ALA A 85 12.97 -4.19 21.50
C ALA A 85 12.58 -3.27 22.68
N GLN A 86 13.35 -3.26 23.78
CA GLN A 86 13.13 -2.33 24.91
C GLN A 86 13.77 -0.95 24.69
N SER A 87 14.59 -0.78 23.65
CA SER A 87 15.06 0.55 23.27
C SER A 87 13.98 1.27 22.44
N ARG A 88 13.58 2.48 22.85
CA ARG A 88 12.57 3.28 22.10
C ARG A 88 13.02 3.65 20.69
N ASP A 89 14.32 3.52 20.40
CA ASP A 89 14.88 3.68 19.04
C ASP A 89 14.70 2.44 18.16
N HIS A 90 14.38 1.25 18.70
CA HIS A 90 14.29 0.00 17.92
C HIS A 90 13.05 -0.13 17.03
N PHE A 91 12.02 0.67 17.28
CA PHE A 91 10.83 0.75 16.43
C PHE A 91 10.64 2.19 15.97
N ALA A 92 11.73 2.92 15.73
CA ALA A 92 11.70 4.28 15.21
C ALA A 92 10.84 5.28 16.01
N GLY A 93 10.80 5.14 17.33
CA GLY A 93 10.02 6.01 18.22
C GLY A 93 8.61 5.51 18.56
N TYR A 94 8.18 4.39 18.00
CA TYR A 94 6.90 3.77 18.34
C TYR A 94 6.94 3.05 19.70
N GLU A 95 5.82 3.10 20.43
CA GLU A 95 5.70 2.45 21.75
C GLU A 95 5.68 0.92 21.67
N ALA A 96 5.26 0.37 20.53
CA ALA A 96 5.22 -1.08 20.27
C ALA A 96 5.30 -1.36 18.75
N PRO A 97 5.84 -2.52 18.35
CA PRO A 97 5.94 -2.90 16.92
C PRO A 97 4.58 -3.00 16.22
N LEU A 98 3.52 -3.38 16.95
CA LEU A 98 2.18 -3.44 16.37
C LEU A 98 1.64 -2.04 16.01
N ALA A 99 2.01 -1.01 16.77
CA ALA A 99 1.63 0.36 16.43
C ALA A 99 2.32 0.82 15.14
N LEU A 100 3.60 0.46 14.97
CA LEU A 100 4.33 0.72 13.72
C LEU A 100 3.69 -0.04 12.54
N LEU A 101 3.36 -1.32 12.69
CA LEU A 101 2.69 -2.10 11.65
C LEU A 101 1.35 -1.49 11.22
N ASN A 102 0.53 -1.05 12.18
CA ASN A 102 -0.75 -0.40 11.88
C ASN A 102 -0.56 0.93 11.14
N ASP A 103 0.47 1.71 11.50
CA ASP A 103 0.78 2.95 10.79
C ASP A 103 1.30 2.68 9.37
N VAL A 104 2.11 1.63 9.17
CA VAL A 104 2.53 1.21 7.82
C VAL A 104 1.33 0.74 7.01
N ASP A 105 0.48 -0.13 7.56
CA ASP A 105 -0.72 -0.63 6.89
C ASP A 105 -1.64 0.52 6.45
N ARG A 106 -1.88 1.47 7.35
CA ARG A 106 -2.65 2.67 7.05
C ARG A 106 -1.99 3.53 5.97
N TRP A 107 -0.68 3.74 6.07
CA TRP A 107 0.08 4.54 5.11
C TRP A 107 0.03 3.92 3.71
N VAL A 108 0.12 2.59 3.62
CA VAL A 108 0.09 1.83 2.36
C VAL A 108 -1.32 1.74 1.78
N ASN A 109 -2.29 1.27 2.56
CA ASN A 109 -3.60 0.88 2.05
C ASN A 109 -4.61 2.04 2.01
N GLU A 110 -4.53 2.99 2.96
CA GLU A 110 -5.50 4.09 3.04
C GLU A 110 -4.97 5.41 2.48
N ILE A 111 -3.70 5.74 2.77
CA ILE A 111 -3.17 7.07 2.49
C ILE A 111 -2.56 7.12 1.10
N HIS A 112 -1.60 6.25 0.77
CA HIS A 112 -0.81 6.35 -0.47
C HIS A 112 -1.06 5.24 -1.48
N SER A 113 -2.15 4.48 -1.32
CA SER A 113 -2.47 3.32 -2.18
C SER A 113 -2.45 3.66 -3.67
N TYR A 114 -3.02 4.80 -4.08
CA TYR A 114 -3.00 5.22 -5.47
C TYR A 114 -1.58 5.38 -6.03
N ALA A 115 -0.72 6.12 -5.32
CA ALA A 115 0.66 6.35 -5.75
C ALA A 115 1.50 5.07 -5.70
N LEU A 116 1.32 4.23 -4.68
CA LEU A 116 2.04 2.96 -4.54
C LEU A 116 1.66 1.95 -5.63
N ILE A 117 0.40 1.90 -6.05
CA ILE A 117 -0.04 1.06 -7.15
C ILE A 117 0.58 1.52 -8.47
N ALA A 118 0.53 2.83 -8.77
CA ALA A 118 1.20 3.39 -9.95
C ALA A 118 2.69 3.05 -9.98
N LEU A 119 3.36 3.27 -8.84
CA LEU A 119 4.78 3.07 -8.64
C LEU A 119 5.18 1.59 -8.81
N ALA A 120 4.40 0.67 -8.24
CA ALA A 120 4.59 -0.77 -8.40
C ALA A 120 4.41 -1.23 -9.85
N ASN A 121 3.37 -0.74 -10.53
CA ASN A 121 3.15 -1.08 -11.93
C ASN A 121 4.28 -0.53 -12.82
N ALA A 122 4.69 0.73 -12.60
CA ALA A 122 5.76 1.33 -13.37
C ALA A 122 7.09 0.56 -13.23
N VAL A 123 7.47 0.17 -12.01
CA VAL A 123 8.72 -0.56 -11.79
C VAL A 123 8.68 -1.98 -12.36
N VAL A 124 7.55 -2.66 -12.34
CA VAL A 124 7.39 -3.99 -12.98
C VAL A 124 7.60 -3.90 -14.49
N HIS A 125 7.05 -2.86 -15.12
CA HIS A 125 7.28 -2.61 -16.55
C HIS A 125 8.74 -2.29 -16.86
N LEU A 126 9.37 -1.44 -16.05
CA LEU A 126 10.80 -1.11 -16.18
C LEU A 126 11.71 -2.32 -15.92
N SER A 127 11.29 -3.27 -15.08
CA SER A 127 12.05 -4.46 -14.68
C SER A 127 11.77 -5.66 -15.59
N GLY A 128 11.81 -5.46 -16.91
CA GLY A 128 11.65 -6.53 -17.90
C GLY A 128 10.20 -6.87 -18.27
N GLY A 129 9.22 -6.12 -17.76
CA GLY A 129 7.82 -6.27 -18.13
C GLY A 129 7.05 -7.34 -17.35
N ILE A 130 5.73 -7.37 -17.55
CA ILE A 130 4.82 -8.26 -16.80
C ILE A 130 5.17 -9.74 -17.01
N ALA A 131 5.38 -10.17 -18.25
CA ALA A 131 5.63 -11.59 -18.55
C ALA A 131 6.86 -12.12 -17.82
N ALA A 132 7.95 -11.34 -17.77
CA ALA A 132 9.16 -11.72 -17.05
C ALA A 132 8.91 -11.81 -15.52
N ASN A 133 8.18 -10.83 -14.96
CA ASN A 133 7.95 -10.76 -13.53
C ASN A 133 6.91 -11.77 -12.99
N PHE A 134 6.09 -12.35 -13.86
CA PHE A 134 5.17 -13.45 -13.51
C PHE A 134 5.69 -14.84 -13.92
N ALA A 135 6.81 -14.92 -14.63
CA ALA A 135 7.42 -16.19 -15.03
C ALA A 135 8.22 -16.87 -13.91
N SER A 136 8.53 -16.15 -12.84
CA SER A 136 9.28 -16.62 -11.67
C SER A 136 8.76 -15.93 -10.40
N PRO A 137 8.96 -16.50 -9.21
CA PRO A 137 8.68 -15.84 -7.93
C PRO A 137 9.40 -14.48 -7.83
N ARG A 138 8.62 -13.40 -7.76
CA ARG A 138 9.12 -12.01 -7.66
C ARG A 138 8.43 -11.26 -6.54
N ILE A 139 9.17 -10.35 -5.91
CA ILE A 139 8.65 -9.45 -4.88
C ILE A 139 9.10 -8.02 -5.13
N ILE A 140 8.22 -7.06 -4.81
CA ILE A 140 8.49 -5.64 -4.92
C ILE A 140 8.93 -5.11 -3.56
N ILE A 141 10.14 -4.56 -3.44
CA ILE A 141 10.65 -4.05 -2.17
C ILE A 141 10.54 -2.53 -2.13
N PHE A 142 9.79 -2.02 -1.15
CA PHE A 142 9.71 -0.63 -0.75
C PHE A 142 10.56 -0.39 0.50
N ARG A 143 11.48 0.58 0.44
CA ARG A 143 12.34 0.95 1.57
C ARG A 143 11.85 2.25 2.19
N LEU A 144 11.33 2.13 3.41
CA LEU A 144 10.78 3.23 4.19
C LEU A 144 11.79 3.73 5.20
N VAL A 145 11.84 5.05 5.39
CA VAL A 145 12.51 5.72 6.50
C VAL A 145 11.44 6.35 7.37
N PRO A 146 11.30 5.94 8.63
CA PRO A 146 10.33 6.53 9.55
C PRO A 146 10.72 7.96 9.89
N VAL A 147 9.76 8.87 9.87
CA VAL A 147 9.95 10.28 10.22
C VAL A 147 9.51 10.47 11.68
N LYS A 148 10.32 11.16 12.50
CA LYS A 148 9.92 11.53 13.87
C LYS A 148 9.12 12.83 13.84
N ASP A 149 8.12 12.95 14.72
CA ASP A 149 7.31 14.16 14.93
C ASP A 149 6.66 14.71 13.63
N PHE A 150 6.22 13.83 12.73
CA PHE A 150 5.59 14.22 11.48
C PHE A 150 4.28 15.01 11.72
N PRO A 151 4.02 16.07 10.94
CA PRO A 151 2.88 16.96 11.18
C PRO A 151 1.54 16.35 10.71
N ASN A 152 1.58 15.34 9.85
CA ASN A 152 0.41 14.60 9.40
C ASN A 152 0.82 13.17 8.95
N PRO A 153 -0.09 12.18 8.99
CA PRO A 153 0.27 10.78 8.79
C PRO A 153 0.70 10.44 7.35
N ALA A 154 0.49 11.30 6.35
CA ALA A 154 1.06 11.08 5.02
C ALA A 154 2.59 11.20 5.02
N LEU A 155 3.16 11.93 5.98
CA LEU A 155 4.59 12.11 6.18
C LEU A 155 5.20 11.15 7.21
N ALA A 156 4.45 10.14 7.67
CA ALA A 156 4.94 9.19 8.67
C ALA A 156 6.19 8.42 8.19
N PHE A 157 6.28 8.20 6.88
CA PHE A 157 7.39 7.52 6.24
C PHE A 157 7.85 8.27 5.00
N GLN A 158 9.15 8.23 4.73
CA GLN A 158 9.76 8.63 3.47
C GLN A 158 10.24 7.41 2.70
N LEU A 159 9.99 7.39 1.40
CA LEU A 159 10.58 6.42 0.48
C LEU A 159 12.02 6.83 0.18
N ARG A 160 12.93 5.86 0.22
CA ARG A 160 14.30 6.08 -0.27
C ARG A 160 14.33 6.19 -1.80
N PRO A 161 15.25 6.97 -2.38
CA PRO A 161 15.32 7.14 -3.84
C PRO A 161 15.57 5.84 -4.62
N GLU A 162 16.17 4.83 -3.98
CA GLU A 162 16.51 3.54 -4.61
C GLU A 162 15.32 2.56 -4.68
N THR A 163 14.10 3.00 -4.37
CA THR A 163 12.91 2.15 -4.21
C THR A 163 11.75 2.63 -5.09
N PRO A 164 10.83 1.75 -5.53
CA PRO A 164 10.85 0.29 -5.37
C PRO A 164 11.88 -0.42 -6.26
N GLU A 165 12.22 -1.63 -5.87
CA GLU A 165 12.98 -2.58 -6.71
C GLU A 165 12.17 -3.88 -6.85
N VAL A 166 12.28 -4.54 -8.00
CA VAL A 166 11.72 -5.88 -8.20
C VAL A 166 12.85 -6.89 -8.14
N VAL A 167 12.75 -7.84 -7.22
CA VAL A 167 13.81 -8.82 -6.95
C VAL A 167 13.28 -10.24 -7.07
N ASP A 168 14.18 -11.18 -7.31
CA ASP A 168 13.89 -12.61 -7.22
C ASP A 168 13.63 -13.00 -5.76
N GLU A 169 12.76 -13.99 -5.53
CA GLU A 169 12.57 -14.59 -4.20
C GLU A 169 13.92 -15.02 -3.59
N ASP A 170 14.77 -15.66 -4.40
CA ASP A 170 16.06 -16.19 -3.97
C ASP A 170 16.98 -15.10 -3.38
N ASP A 171 16.92 -13.89 -3.94
CA ASP A 171 17.78 -12.76 -3.56
C ASP A 171 17.33 -12.09 -2.25
N CYS A 172 16.17 -12.44 -1.71
CA CYS A 172 15.59 -11.79 -0.54
C CYS A 172 14.96 -12.75 0.48
N ARG A 173 15.26 -14.06 0.40
CA ARG A 173 14.77 -15.10 1.34
C ARG A 173 14.93 -14.76 2.81
N ASP A 174 15.99 -14.03 3.17
CA ASP A 174 16.24 -13.64 4.57
C ASP A 174 15.28 -12.57 5.10
N LEU A 175 14.51 -11.91 4.22
CA LEU A 175 13.60 -10.82 4.58
C LEU A 175 12.20 -11.30 4.95
N PHE A 176 11.80 -12.52 4.56
CA PHE A 176 10.48 -13.10 4.85
C PHE A 176 10.58 -14.51 5.41
N ALA A 177 9.58 -14.89 6.22
CA ALA A 177 9.58 -16.19 6.90
C ALA A 177 8.93 -17.30 6.08
N ASP A 178 7.95 -16.95 5.23
CA ASP A 178 7.10 -17.92 4.53
C ASP A 178 6.57 -17.31 3.23
N TRP A 179 7.04 -17.85 2.09
CA TRP A 179 6.62 -17.42 0.76
C TRP A 179 5.19 -17.84 0.43
N ASP A 180 4.76 -19.02 0.90
CA ASP A 180 3.42 -19.55 0.63
C ASP A 180 2.33 -18.63 1.21
N THR A 181 2.63 -18.02 2.37
CA THR A 181 1.76 -16.99 2.98
C THR A 181 1.64 -15.75 2.09
N LEU A 182 2.73 -15.31 1.45
CA LEU A 182 2.72 -14.16 0.53
C LEU A 182 1.92 -14.47 -0.73
N GLU A 183 2.13 -15.66 -1.33
CA GLU A 183 1.35 -16.11 -2.49
C GLU A 183 -0.13 -16.22 -2.17
N THR A 184 -0.48 -16.77 -1.01
CA THR A 184 -1.87 -16.87 -0.55
C THR A 184 -2.51 -15.49 -0.47
N ALA A 185 -1.81 -14.49 0.06
CA ALA A 185 -2.32 -13.12 0.12
C ALA A 185 -2.53 -12.53 -1.29
N CYS A 186 -1.64 -12.79 -2.24
CA CYS A 186 -1.81 -12.40 -3.64
C CYS A 186 -3.01 -13.09 -4.29
N GLN A 187 -3.23 -14.37 -4.03
CA GLN A 187 -4.37 -15.13 -4.54
C GLN A 187 -5.70 -14.59 -3.98
N VAL A 188 -5.75 -14.22 -2.71
CA VAL A 188 -6.93 -13.58 -2.09
C VAL A 188 -7.22 -12.25 -2.78
N GLN A 189 -6.21 -11.40 -2.99
CA GLN A 189 -6.39 -10.13 -3.70
C GLN A 189 -6.87 -10.36 -5.15
N ALA A 190 -6.34 -11.38 -5.84
CA ALA A 190 -6.78 -11.74 -7.18
C ALA A 190 -8.25 -12.19 -7.20
N ALA A 191 -8.67 -13.00 -6.22
CA ALA A 191 -10.06 -13.40 -6.08
C ALA A 191 -10.99 -12.20 -5.85
N MET A 192 -10.58 -11.23 -5.02
CA MET A 192 -11.34 -9.99 -4.80
C MET A 192 -11.48 -9.12 -6.06
N ARG A 193 -10.57 -9.29 -7.03
CA ARG A 193 -10.52 -8.52 -8.28
C ARG A 193 -11.04 -9.29 -9.49
N ALA A 194 -11.50 -10.53 -9.31
CA ALA A 194 -12.00 -11.36 -10.40
C ALA A 194 -13.19 -10.71 -11.15
N ASP A 195 -13.98 -9.89 -10.46
CA ASP A 195 -15.17 -9.22 -11.00
C ASP A 195 -14.90 -7.79 -11.51
N SER A 196 -13.64 -7.41 -11.77
CA SER A 196 -13.26 -6.04 -12.20
C SER A 196 -13.84 -5.57 -13.55
N GLY A 197 -14.69 -6.38 -14.18
CA GLY A 197 -15.40 -6.03 -15.41
C GLY A 197 -14.57 -6.18 -16.69
N PRO A 198 -15.22 -6.06 -17.87
CA PRO A 198 -14.61 -6.38 -19.16
C PRO A 198 -13.53 -5.39 -19.62
N THR A 199 -13.50 -4.20 -19.02
CA THR A 199 -12.52 -3.15 -19.32
C THR A 199 -11.29 -3.22 -18.44
N SER A 200 -11.23 -4.16 -17.49
CA SER A 200 -10.07 -4.35 -16.64
C SER A 200 -8.87 -4.86 -17.44
N THR A 201 -7.70 -4.36 -17.09
CA THR A 201 -6.37 -4.81 -17.55
C THR A 201 -5.63 -5.55 -16.44
N TYR A 202 -6.30 -5.89 -15.34
CA TYR A 202 -5.73 -6.67 -14.24
C TYR A 202 -5.19 -8.01 -14.71
N VAL A 203 -3.94 -8.30 -14.35
CA VAL A 203 -3.25 -9.55 -14.70
C VAL A 203 -3.12 -10.48 -13.50
N GLY A 204 -2.87 -9.89 -12.32
CA GLY A 204 -2.57 -10.62 -11.11
C GLY A 204 -1.99 -9.67 -10.08
N SER A 205 -1.49 -10.23 -8.98
CA SER A 205 -0.87 -9.45 -7.90
C SER A 205 0.52 -9.98 -7.62
N LEU A 206 1.45 -9.08 -7.36
CA LEU A 206 2.76 -9.40 -6.83
C LEU A 206 2.82 -9.06 -5.34
N PRO A 207 3.55 -9.84 -4.53
CA PRO A 207 3.79 -9.46 -3.15
C PRO A 207 4.64 -8.19 -3.13
N ALA A 208 4.32 -7.26 -2.22
CA ALA A 208 5.17 -6.12 -1.92
C ALA A 208 5.59 -6.12 -0.45
N LEU A 209 6.89 -5.93 -0.22
CA LEU A 209 7.54 -5.87 1.08
C LEU A 209 7.89 -4.43 1.39
N PHE A 210 7.38 -3.91 2.50
CA PHE A 210 7.68 -2.59 3.02
C PHE A 210 8.66 -2.72 4.19
N HIS A 211 9.95 -2.52 3.89
CA HIS A 211 11.03 -2.60 4.86
C HIS A 211 11.22 -1.25 5.53
N VAL A 212 10.89 -1.17 6.83
CA VAL A 212 11.10 0.04 7.62
C VAL A 212 12.53 0.05 8.16
N SER A 213 13.34 0.96 7.62
CA SER A 213 14.73 1.18 8.03
C SER A 213 14.79 1.41 9.54
N ASP A 214 15.82 0.85 10.17
CA ASP A 214 16.14 1.01 11.60
C ASP A 214 15.10 0.42 12.58
N ALA A 215 14.00 -0.15 12.08
CA ALA A 215 12.96 -0.77 12.90
C ALA A 215 12.98 -2.32 12.88
N HIS A 216 13.84 -2.93 12.05
CA HIS A 216 13.89 -4.38 11.79
C HIS A 216 12.50 -4.99 11.55
N LEU A 217 11.62 -4.23 10.89
CA LEU A 217 10.22 -4.55 10.71
C LEU A 217 9.88 -4.49 9.23
N VAL A 218 9.15 -5.51 8.79
CA VAL A 218 8.67 -5.66 7.43
C VAL A 218 7.14 -5.81 7.47
N ALA A 219 6.45 -5.10 6.58
CA ALA A 219 5.03 -5.28 6.33
C ALA A 219 4.84 -5.82 4.91
N TYR A 220 3.84 -6.67 4.73
CA TYR A 220 3.54 -7.31 3.45
C TYR A 220 2.18 -6.88 2.95
N HIS A 221 2.14 -6.38 1.71
CA HIS A 221 0.91 -5.97 1.06
C HIS A 221 0.94 -6.43 -0.41
N PRO A 222 0.04 -7.32 -0.84
CA PRO A 222 -0.11 -7.61 -2.27
C PRO A 222 -0.50 -6.35 -3.04
N LEU A 223 0.16 -6.09 -4.17
CA LEU A 223 -0.19 -4.98 -5.05
C LEU A 223 -0.72 -5.51 -6.39
N PRO A 224 -1.81 -4.93 -6.91
CA PRO A 224 -2.36 -5.32 -8.20
C PRO A 224 -1.46 -4.86 -9.34
N ILE A 225 -1.27 -5.75 -10.32
CA ILE A 225 -0.52 -5.47 -11.54
C ILE A 225 -1.47 -5.46 -12.75
N TYR A 226 -1.31 -4.44 -13.58
CA TYR A 226 -2.13 -4.16 -14.74
C TYR A 226 -1.29 -4.18 -16.02
N ALA A 227 -1.91 -4.62 -17.12
CA ALA A 227 -1.35 -4.60 -18.47
C ALA A 227 -2.06 -3.58 -19.38
N PRO A 228 -1.75 -2.27 -19.26
CA PRO A 228 -2.23 -1.27 -20.19
C PRO A 228 -1.89 -1.65 -21.63
N GLN A 229 -2.84 -1.48 -22.56
CA GLN A 229 -2.56 -1.71 -23.98
C GLN A 229 -1.53 -0.73 -24.55
N SER A 230 -1.49 0.49 -23.99
CA SER A 230 -0.55 1.56 -24.35
C SER A 230 0.92 1.18 -24.18
N LEU A 231 1.23 0.24 -23.29
CA LEU A 231 2.59 -0.24 -23.04
C LEU A 231 3.03 -1.35 -24.01
N GLY A 232 2.11 -1.85 -24.85
CA GLY A 232 2.38 -2.94 -25.77
C GLY A 232 2.77 -4.24 -25.07
N ARG A 233 3.22 -5.23 -25.86
CA ARG A 233 3.76 -6.51 -25.36
C ARG A 233 5.24 -6.72 -25.69
N GLY A 234 5.85 -5.76 -26.39
CA GLY A 234 7.24 -5.80 -26.81
C GLY A 234 8.17 -5.10 -25.82
N PRO A 235 9.48 -5.05 -26.12
CA PRO A 235 10.42 -4.24 -25.36
C PRO A 235 9.96 -2.77 -25.29
N LEU A 236 10.13 -2.14 -24.13
CA LEU A 236 9.83 -0.72 -23.96
C LEU A 236 10.73 0.13 -24.88
N ASP A 237 10.11 1.00 -25.68
CA ASP A 237 10.83 2.06 -26.37
C ASP A 237 11.32 3.14 -25.37
N ASP A 238 12.22 4.01 -25.84
CA ASP A 238 12.83 5.03 -24.99
C ASP A 238 11.85 6.09 -24.50
N PHE A 239 10.80 6.36 -25.27
CA PHE A 239 9.77 7.33 -24.91
C PHE A 239 8.93 6.81 -23.75
N THR A 240 8.36 5.60 -23.88
CA THR A 240 7.58 4.96 -22.82
C THR A 240 8.40 4.70 -21.57
N ARG A 241 9.67 4.27 -21.73
CA ARG A 241 10.60 4.13 -20.60
C ARG A 241 10.79 5.46 -19.86
N GLY A 242 10.92 6.56 -20.59
CA GLY A 242 10.99 7.91 -20.02
C GLY A 242 9.75 8.26 -19.19
N LEU A 243 8.55 8.04 -19.73
CA LEU A 243 7.29 8.28 -19.02
C LEU A 243 7.18 7.47 -17.72
N LEU A 244 7.55 6.18 -17.76
CA LEU A 244 7.54 5.31 -16.57
C LEU A 244 8.51 5.81 -15.48
N LEU A 245 9.71 6.23 -15.86
CA LEU A 245 10.67 6.82 -14.93
C LEU A 245 10.16 8.13 -14.31
N ASP A 246 9.45 8.95 -15.09
CA ASP A 246 8.83 10.17 -14.59
C ASP A 246 7.65 9.87 -13.65
N VAL A 247 6.89 8.79 -13.87
CA VAL A 247 5.85 8.31 -12.94
C VAL A 247 6.48 7.90 -11.63
N VAL A 248 7.57 7.12 -11.68
CA VAL A 248 8.33 6.69 -10.49
C VAL A 248 8.77 7.91 -9.67
N ALA A 249 9.43 8.86 -10.32
CA ALA A 249 9.93 10.06 -9.65
C ALA A 249 8.80 10.88 -9.01
N MET A 250 7.72 11.14 -9.75
CA MET A 250 6.58 11.91 -9.26
C MET A 250 5.90 11.24 -8.06
N CYS A 251 5.66 9.93 -8.11
CA CYS A 251 5.04 9.21 -6.99
C CYS A 251 5.90 9.28 -5.73
N ILE A 252 7.22 9.09 -5.85
CA ILE A 252 8.14 9.20 -4.69
C ILE A 252 8.18 10.62 -4.15
N GLU A 253 8.33 11.63 -5.02
CA GLU A 253 8.41 13.02 -4.61
C GLU A 253 7.14 13.48 -3.90
N THR A 254 5.96 13.19 -4.47
CA THR A 254 4.66 13.56 -3.89
C THR A 254 4.45 12.93 -2.52
N MET A 255 4.70 11.62 -2.37
CA MET A 255 4.61 10.95 -1.07
C MET A 255 5.57 11.54 -0.03
N ASN A 256 6.82 11.79 -0.42
CA ASN A 256 7.86 12.30 0.49
C ASN A 256 7.61 13.74 0.97
N VAL A 257 6.81 14.53 0.25
CA VAL A 257 6.35 15.86 0.70
C VAL A 257 4.94 15.84 1.30
N GLY A 258 4.34 14.66 1.47
CA GLY A 258 3.05 14.48 2.15
C GLY A 258 1.83 14.77 1.29
N ILE A 259 2.00 14.80 -0.03
CA ILE A 259 0.89 14.90 -0.99
C ILE A 259 0.30 13.51 -1.20
N VAL A 260 -1.02 13.45 -1.10
CA VAL A 260 -1.80 12.23 -1.28
C VAL A 260 -2.58 12.33 -2.58
N LEU A 261 -2.26 11.44 -3.52
CA LEU A 261 -2.93 11.32 -4.81
C LEU A 261 -4.19 10.47 -4.67
N ARG A 262 -5.25 10.86 -5.38
CA ARG A 262 -6.51 10.10 -5.50
C ARG A 262 -6.99 10.13 -6.93
N LYS A 263 -7.73 9.09 -7.33
CA LYS A 263 -8.47 9.12 -8.60
C LYS A 263 -9.38 10.35 -8.63
N SER A 264 -9.40 11.06 -9.76
CA SER A 264 -10.33 12.16 -9.97
C SER A 264 -11.78 11.67 -9.89
N ALA A 265 -12.66 12.48 -9.30
CA ALA A 265 -14.10 12.24 -9.36
C ALA A 265 -14.67 12.48 -10.78
N ASP A 266 -13.96 13.26 -11.60
CA ASP A 266 -14.26 13.41 -13.02
C ASP A 266 -13.56 12.29 -13.80
N GLU A 267 -14.33 11.30 -14.25
CA GLU A 267 -13.82 10.14 -15.00
C GLU A 267 -13.18 10.51 -16.35
N SER A 268 -13.44 11.73 -16.85
CA SER A 268 -12.82 12.22 -18.08
C SER A 268 -11.41 12.80 -17.87
N GLN A 269 -11.01 12.98 -16.61
CA GLN A 269 -9.72 13.55 -16.24
C GLN A 269 -8.73 12.42 -15.85
N PRO A 270 -7.71 12.14 -16.68
CA PRO A 270 -6.69 11.14 -16.33
C PRO A 270 -5.78 11.61 -15.19
N GLU A 271 -5.60 12.93 -15.04
CA GLU A 271 -4.80 13.53 -13.99
C GLU A 271 -5.43 13.27 -12.60
N PRO A 272 -4.66 12.80 -11.61
CA PRO A 272 -5.19 12.51 -10.28
C PRO A 272 -5.47 13.80 -9.50
N ASP A 273 -6.44 13.70 -8.60
CA ASP A 273 -6.64 14.72 -7.60
C ASP A 273 -5.53 14.67 -6.55
N MET A 274 -5.02 15.84 -6.18
CA MET A 274 -4.00 15.98 -5.15
C MET A 274 -4.54 16.67 -3.92
N GLY A 275 -4.15 16.16 -2.76
CA GLY A 275 -4.52 16.75 -1.49
C GLY A 275 -3.52 16.47 -0.38
N MET A 276 -3.82 17.04 0.79
CA MET A 276 -3.05 16.83 2.01
C MET A 276 -3.99 16.46 3.14
N LEU A 277 -3.46 15.75 4.15
CA LEU A 277 -4.22 15.40 5.34
C LEU A 277 -4.16 16.53 6.38
N PHE A 278 -5.34 17.01 6.77
CA PHE A 278 -5.51 18.00 7.84
C PHE A 278 -6.34 17.43 8.98
N LEU A 279 -6.03 17.85 10.21
CA LEU A 279 -6.80 17.45 11.37
C LEU A 279 -8.11 18.25 11.42
N GLN A 280 -9.23 17.59 11.17
CA GLN A 280 -10.58 18.17 11.25
C GLN A 280 -11.39 17.42 12.31
N LYS A 281 -11.88 18.13 13.34
CA LYS A 281 -12.68 17.54 14.42
C LYS A 281 -12.05 16.27 15.03
N LYS A 282 -10.73 16.28 15.26
CA LYS A 282 -9.92 15.16 15.78
C LYS A 282 -9.81 13.94 14.85
N LYS A 283 -10.17 14.07 13.57
CA LYS A 283 -9.96 13.04 12.55
C LYS A 283 -9.12 13.62 11.42
N TRP A 284 -8.27 12.78 10.82
CA TRP A 284 -7.53 13.16 9.62
C TRP A 284 -8.49 13.16 8.43
N ALA A 285 -8.57 14.30 7.74
CA ALA A 285 -9.38 14.47 6.55
C ALA A 285 -8.48 14.89 5.39
N TRP A 286 -8.66 14.23 4.25
CA TRP A 286 -7.99 14.61 3.02
C TRP A 286 -8.70 15.82 2.42
N VAL A 287 -7.94 16.86 2.09
CA VAL A 287 -8.44 18.09 1.48
C VAL A 287 -7.71 18.28 0.16
N LYS A 288 -8.48 18.36 -0.93
CA LYS A 288 -7.98 18.64 -2.28
C LYS A 288 -7.29 20.02 -2.30
N ARG A 289 -6.20 20.12 -3.04
CA ARG A 289 -5.50 21.39 -3.28
C ARG A 289 -6.20 22.19 -4.36
N ASP A 290 -6.44 23.47 -4.09
CA ASP A 290 -7.07 24.39 -5.06
C ASP A 290 -6.10 24.85 -6.16
N ASN A 291 -4.79 24.82 -5.89
CA ASN A 291 -3.75 25.28 -6.81
C ASN A 291 -3.09 24.16 -7.62
N GLY A 292 -3.67 22.96 -7.62
CA GLY A 292 -3.15 21.81 -8.37
C GLY A 292 -1.65 21.58 -8.12
N TRP A 293 -0.87 21.50 -9.19
CA TRP A 293 0.57 21.20 -9.20
C TRP A 293 1.47 22.40 -8.91
N GLU A 294 0.91 23.59 -8.67
CA GLU A 294 1.70 24.79 -8.44
C GLU A 294 2.60 24.65 -7.19
N GLY A 295 3.89 24.95 -7.37
CA GLY A 295 4.90 24.87 -6.30
C GLY A 295 5.39 23.47 -5.96
N ILE A 296 4.88 22.43 -6.62
CA ILE A 296 5.40 21.06 -6.56
C ILE A 296 6.32 20.88 -7.77
N ARG A 297 7.43 20.14 -7.64
CA ARG A 297 8.14 19.64 -8.82
C ARG A 297 7.25 18.63 -9.52
N SER A 298 6.31 19.14 -10.30
CA SER A 298 5.46 18.34 -11.15
C SER A 298 6.24 17.95 -12.41
N PRO A 299 5.92 16.80 -13.03
CA PRO A 299 6.30 16.53 -14.42
C PRO A 299 6.06 17.75 -15.33
N SER A 300 4.99 18.51 -15.07
CA SER A 300 4.62 19.74 -15.80
C SER A 300 5.58 20.92 -15.61
N SER A 301 6.26 21.04 -14.47
CA SER A 301 7.15 22.19 -14.18
C SER A 301 8.42 22.24 -15.05
N ASN A 302 8.79 21.11 -15.65
CA ASN A 302 9.89 20.98 -16.60
C ASN A 302 9.51 20.23 -17.90
N ALA A 303 8.22 19.95 -18.13
CA ALA A 303 7.75 19.19 -19.28
C ALA A 303 8.21 19.80 -20.60
N SER A 304 8.09 21.12 -20.74
CA SER A 304 8.52 21.86 -21.93
C SER A 304 10.03 21.83 -22.17
N LYS A 305 10.85 21.72 -21.12
CA LYS A 305 12.32 21.62 -21.23
C LYS A 305 12.79 20.20 -21.53
N ARG A 306 12.01 19.18 -21.16
CA ARG A 306 12.30 17.76 -21.37
C ARG A 306 11.57 17.15 -22.56
N GLY A 307 10.68 17.91 -23.22
CA GLY A 307 9.81 17.40 -24.27
C GLY A 307 8.80 16.36 -23.77
N LEU A 308 8.41 16.43 -22.49
CA LEU A 308 7.47 15.49 -21.89
C LEU A 308 6.07 15.73 -22.45
N ASP A 309 5.50 14.70 -23.06
CA ASP A 309 4.09 14.65 -23.42
C ASP A 309 3.25 14.43 -22.15
N LEU A 310 2.73 15.53 -21.60
CA LEU A 310 1.91 15.50 -20.39
C LEU A 310 0.61 14.70 -20.58
N ASP A 311 0.09 14.72 -21.80
CA ASP A 311 -1.15 14.06 -22.14
C ASP A 311 -0.96 12.53 -22.09
N ALA A 312 0.10 12.05 -22.75
CA ALA A 312 0.52 10.65 -22.67
C ALA A 312 0.90 10.24 -21.23
N PHE A 313 1.55 11.12 -20.48
CA PHE A 313 1.95 10.88 -19.10
C PHE A 313 0.75 10.60 -18.19
N TRP A 314 -0.26 11.49 -18.20
CA TRP A 314 -1.43 11.33 -17.34
C TRP A 314 -2.26 10.12 -17.73
N ALA A 315 -2.44 9.88 -19.03
CA ALA A 315 -3.15 8.69 -19.50
C ALA A 315 -2.46 7.39 -19.03
N LEU A 316 -1.13 7.34 -19.14
CA LEU A 316 -0.36 6.19 -18.67
C LEU A 316 -0.49 6.01 -17.14
N LEU A 317 -0.30 7.08 -16.36
CA LEU A 317 -0.46 7.04 -14.90
C LEU A 317 -1.84 6.50 -14.50
N TYR A 318 -2.89 6.99 -15.15
CA TYR A 318 -4.26 6.55 -14.89
C TYR A 318 -4.42 5.04 -15.12
N GLN A 319 -3.93 4.54 -16.26
CA GLN A 319 -4.00 3.12 -16.60
C GLN A 319 -3.18 2.24 -15.63
N LEU A 320 -2.05 2.73 -15.11
CA LEU A 320 -1.22 2.04 -14.12
C LEU A 320 -1.88 1.96 -12.74
N CYS A 321 -2.85 2.83 -12.41
CA CYS A 321 -3.54 2.84 -11.12
C CYS A 321 -4.91 2.15 -11.16
N ASP A 322 -5.73 2.53 -12.13
CA ASP A 322 -7.15 2.14 -12.20
C ASP A 322 -7.33 0.81 -12.94
N GLY A 323 -6.33 0.40 -13.74
CA GLY A 323 -6.38 -0.85 -14.47
C GLY A 323 -7.46 -0.89 -15.53
N THR A 324 -7.83 0.24 -16.14
CA THR A 324 -8.79 0.28 -17.25
C THR A 324 -8.08 0.28 -18.59
N ARG A 325 -8.76 -0.22 -19.63
CA ARG A 325 -8.27 -0.23 -21.02
C ARG A 325 -8.10 1.16 -21.59
N ASP A 326 -9.10 2.02 -21.38
CA ASP A 326 -9.16 3.37 -21.91
C ASP A 326 -9.43 4.37 -20.78
N VAL A 327 -8.97 5.60 -20.97
CA VAL A 327 -9.43 6.76 -20.19
C VAL A 327 -10.70 7.28 -20.90
N PRO A 328 -11.89 7.23 -20.27
CA PRO A 328 -13.13 7.67 -20.89
C PRO A 328 -13.03 9.10 -21.43
N GLY A 329 -13.29 9.31 -22.72
CA GLY A 329 -13.27 10.65 -23.34
C GLY A 329 -11.88 11.19 -23.70
N TYR A 330 -10.81 10.43 -23.45
CA TYR A 330 -9.45 10.83 -23.77
C TYR A 330 -8.95 10.10 -25.03
N SER A 331 -8.90 10.82 -26.14
CA SER A 331 -8.24 10.34 -27.36
C SER A 331 -6.75 10.65 -27.21
N SER A 332 -5.93 9.62 -26.97
CA SER A 332 -4.50 9.71 -27.26
C SER A 332 -4.37 9.99 -28.76
N LYS A 333 -4.09 11.23 -29.12
CA LYS A 333 -3.63 11.54 -30.47
C LYS A 333 -2.20 11.05 -30.58
N CYS A 334 -2.05 9.74 -30.80
CA CYS A 334 -0.87 9.20 -31.45
C CYS A 334 -0.92 9.56 -32.94
#